data_AF-A0A1A8L131-F1
#
_entry.id   AF-A0A1A8L131-F1
#
_cell.length_a   1.000
_cell.length_b   1.000
_cell.length_c   1.000
_cell.angle_alpha   90.00
_cell.angle_beta   90.00
_cell.angle_gamma   90.00
#
_symmetry.space_group_name_H-M   'P 1'
#
loop_
_entity.id
_entity.type
_entity.pdbx_description
1 polymer ?
#
loop_
_entity_poly.entity_id
_entity_poly.type
_entity_poly.pdbx_seq_one_letter_code
_entity_poly.pdbx_strand_id
1 'polypeptide(L)'
;VFTVKLAQAPLDADGDYILQDKNQVNVSQLCLVDLAGSERTSRTKAEGSRLREAGNINQSLMTLRTCMEILRENQMCGTNKMVPYRDSKVTHLFKNYFDGEAPCWINQSDSALMNQLIESLPALPPCELVDPTDDQTLPRLIEVLEQRHRIRQMMTEQVTHTADKVKFMLQQFDSQMNSKDTFVHDQQSKLNEKEKVILNQKTEIERLEKKSKTLEYKIDILQKTTEMYEQDKRSLQQELEGQEQMLQKELSERRRMEQRMQGVVTDTKLKWEKECERRVNAKQLEMQNKLWVKDEKLKQLKAIVTENSSGGSFPPEPPKKPERPSRERDHNMPQKRSASPTALP
;
A
#
# COMPACT_ATOMS: atom_id res chain seq x y z
N VAL A 1 -13.49 34.41 -19.46
CA VAL A 1 -14.26 35.52 -20.07
C VAL A 1 -15.72 35.19 -19.95
N PHE A 2 -16.48 36.06 -19.29
CA PHE A 2 -17.92 35.93 -19.13
C PHE A 2 -18.60 37.11 -19.85
N THR A 3 -19.52 36.83 -20.76
CA THR A 3 -20.17 37.84 -21.59
C THR A 3 -21.65 37.90 -21.25
N VAL A 4 -22.12 39.09 -20.87
CA VAL A 4 -23.53 39.41 -20.69
C VAL A 4 -23.99 40.25 -21.87
N LYS A 5 -25.03 39.79 -22.58
CA LYS A 5 -25.70 40.56 -23.63
C LYS A 5 -27.07 40.98 -23.14
N LEU A 6 -27.34 42.27 -23.17
CA LEU A 6 -28.65 42.83 -22.90
C LEU A 6 -29.25 43.27 -24.24
N ALA A 7 -30.34 42.63 -24.66
CA ALA A 7 -31.11 43.06 -25.82
C ALA A 7 -32.38 43.76 -25.32
N GLN A 8 -32.56 45.00 -25.74
CA GLN A 8 -33.75 45.80 -25.51
C GLN A 8 -34.44 46.00 -26.84
N ALA A 9 -35.67 45.50 -26.96
CA ALA A 9 -36.53 45.75 -28.10
C ALA A 9 -37.68 46.66 -27.65
N PRO A 10 -38.04 47.69 -28.43
CA PRO A 10 -39.16 48.56 -28.08
C PRO A 10 -40.48 47.80 -28.21
N LEU A 11 -41.41 48.14 -27.34
CA LEU A 11 -42.79 47.66 -27.38
C LEU A 11 -43.64 48.63 -28.22
N ASP A 12 -44.79 48.16 -28.70
CA ASP A 12 -45.78 49.02 -29.31
C ASP A 12 -46.37 50.05 -28.32
N ALA A 13 -47.19 50.98 -28.82
CA ALA A 13 -47.74 52.07 -28.02
C ALA A 13 -48.59 51.59 -26.83
N ASP A 14 -49.12 50.37 -26.91
CA ASP A 14 -49.95 49.73 -25.90
C ASP A 14 -49.12 48.85 -24.93
N GLY A 15 -47.87 48.54 -25.27
CA GLY A 15 -46.93 47.77 -24.44
C GLY A 15 -47.10 46.25 -24.51
N ASP A 16 -47.94 45.75 -25.42
CA ASP A 16 -48.36 44.34 -25.48
C ASP A 16 -47.50 43.51 -26.44
N TYR A 17 -46.91 44.14 -27.47
CA TYR A 17 -46.14 43.43 -28.49
C TYR A 17 -44.77 44.05 -28.75
N ILE A 18 -43.76 43.20 -28.94
CA ILE A 18 -42.41 43.61 -29.33
C ILE A 18 -42.43 44.07 -30.79
N LEU A 19 -42.04 45.32 -31.04
CA LEU A 19 -41.86 45.85 -32.39
C LEU A 19 -40.74 45.08 -33.10
N GLN A 20 -41.04 44.49 -34.26
CA GLN A 20 -40.09 43.67 -35.03
C GLN A 20 -39.10 44.49 -35.88
N ASP A 21 -39.06 45.82 -35.71
CA ASP A 21 -38.12 46.67 -36.42
C ASP A 21 -36.69 46.44 -35.90
N LYS A 22 -35.88 45.74 -36.71
CA LYS A 22 -34.49 45.40 -36.39
C LYS A 22 -33.62 46.64 -36.13
N ASN A 23 -33.98 47.80 -36.67
CA ASN A 23 -33.21 49.03 -36.48
C ASN A 23 -33.46 49.71 -35.12
N GLN A 24 -34.47 49.26 -34.36
CA GLN A 24 -34.79 49.84 -33.05
C GLN A 24 -34.42 48.93 -31.87
N VAL A 25 -33.93 47.71 -32.14
CA VAL A 25 -33.41 46.81 -31.11
C VAL A 25 -32.01 47.25 -30.70
N ASN A 26 -31.85 47.66 -29.44
CA ASN A 26 -30.54 47.98 -28.88
C ASN A 26 -29.96 46.74 -28.21
N VAL A 27 -28.76 46.33 -28.62
CA VAL A 27 -28.03 45.23 -27.97
C VAL A 27 -26.76 45.76 -27.34
N SER A 28 -26.72 45.79 -26.02
CA SER A 28 -25.53 46.12 -25.24
C SER A 28 -24.80 44.86 -24.79
N GLN A 29 -23.47 44.89 -24.79
CA GLN A 29 -22.64 43.74 -24.40
C GLN A 29 -21.62 44.15 -23.32
N LEU A 30 -21.71 43.52 -22.14
CA LEU A 30 -20.75 43.63 -21.05
C LEU A 30 -19.88 42.38 -20.99
N CYS A 31 -18.57 42.53 -21.07
CA CYS A 31 -17.61 41.43 -20.90
C CYS A 31 -16.88 41.57 -19.57
N LEU A 32 -17.12 40.63 -18.66
CA LEU A 32 -16.37 40.48 -17.42
C LEU A 32 -15.19 39.53 -17.69
N VAL A 33 -13.99 40.06 -17.58
CA VAL A 33 -12.76 39.34 -17.92
C VAL A 33 -11.95 39.12 -16.66
N ASP A 34 -11.90 37.87 -16.21
CA ASP A 34 -10.95 37.43 -15.20
C ASP A 34 -9.67 36.96 -15.89
N LEU A 35 -8.53 37.55 -15.52
CA LEU A 35 -7.21 37.24 -16.05
C LEU A 35 -6.38 36.60 -14.94
N ALA A 36 -5.68 35.52 -15.28
CA ALA A 36 -4.74 34.88 -14.37
C ALA A 36 -3.60 35.86 -13.96
N GLY A 37 -2.94 35.56 -12.85
CA GLY A 37 -1.86 36.39 -12.32
C GLY A 37 -0.65 36.48 -13.26
N SER A 38 0.08 37.59 -13.18
CA SER A 38 1.29 37.87 -13.97
C SER A 38 2.60 37.51 -13.24
N GLU A 39 2.51 36.64 -12.23
CA GLU A 39 3.65 36.30 -11.40
C GLU A 39 4.78 35.64 -12.21
N ARG A 40 6.01 35.93 -11.77
CA ARG A 40 7.20 35.34 -12.40
C ARG A 40 7.20 33.84 -12.14
N THR A 41 7.28 33.08 -13.22
CA THR A 41 7.37 31.62 -13.18
C THR A 41 8.52 31.10 -12.30
N SER A 42 9.60 31.86 -12.15
CA SER A 42 10.72 31.53 -11.26
C SER A 42 10.35 31.51 -9.77
N ARG A 43 9.25 32.16 -9.37
CA ARG A 43 8.78 32.22 -7.98
C ARG A 43 7.81 31.10 -7.63
N THR A 44 7.20 30.45 -8.63
CA THR A 44 6.09 29.51 -8.41
C THR A 44 6.54 28.07 -8.17
N LYS A 45 7.84 27.77 -8.23
CA LYS A 45 8.42 26.40 -8.18
C LYS A 45 7.66 25.39 -9.05
N ALA A 46 7.01 25.89 -10.11
CA ALA A 46 6.19 25.09 -11.00
C ALA A 46 7.09 24.27 -11.92
N GLU A 47 6.83 22.97 -12.03
CA GLU A 47 7.60 22.04 -12.87
C GLU A 47 6.71 21.38 -13.93
N GLY A 48 7.33 20.93 -15.02
CA GLY A 48 6.66 20.17 -16.08
C GLY A 48 5.50 20.92 -16.73
N SER A 49 4.30 20.33 -16.67
CA SER A 49 3.09 20.88 -17.30
C SER A 49 2.68 22.24 -16.72
N ARG A 50 2.86 22.44 -15.40
CA ARG A 50 2.53 23.72 -14.74
C ARG A 50 3.45 24.86 -15.15
N LEU A 51 4.72 24.56 -15.43
CA LEU A 51 5.67 25.56 -15.95
C LEU A 51 5.25 26.05 -17.34
N ARG A 52 4.81 25.12 -18.19
CA ARG A 52 4.32 25.43 -19.55
C ARG A 52 3.03 26.24 -19.51
N GLU A 53 2.12 25.90 -18.61
CA GLU A 53 0.88 26.66 -18.37
C GLU A 53 1.18 28.09 -17.92
N ALA A 54 2.03 28.27 -16.90
CA ALA A 54 2.46 29.58 -16.43
C ALA A 54 3.17 30.40 -17.53
N GLY A 55 3.96 29.74 -18.37
CA GLY A 55 4.59 30.36 -19.55
C GLY A 55 3.54 30.91 -20.54
N ASN A 56 2.51 30.13 -20.85
CA ASN A 56 1.43 30.55 -21.75
C ASN A 56 0.59 31.70 -21.17
N ILE A 57 0.32 31.68 -19.85
CA ILE A 57 -0.36 32.78 -19.14
C ILE A 57 0.46 34.06 -19.29
N ASN A 58 1.74 34.02 -18.91
CA ASN A 58 2.62 35.19 -18.97
C ASN A 58 2.79 35.73 -20.40
N GLN A 59 2.88 34.84 -21.40
CA GLN A 59 2.92 35.24 -22.80
C GLN A 59 1.65 35.98 -23.21
N SER A 60 0.47 35.46 -22.86
CA SER A 60 -0.81 36.08 -23.23
C SER A 60 -1.01 37.46 -22.60
N LEU A 61 -0.55 37.65 -21.35
CA LEU A 61 -0.60 38.92 -20.63
C LEU A 61 0.43 39.94 -21.15
N MET A 62 1.61 39.48 -21.55
CA MET A 62 2.62 40.33 -22.17
C MET A 62 2.13 40.88 -23.52
N THR A 63 1.58 40.02 -24.37
CA THR A 63 0.97 40.44 -25.65
C THR A 63 -0.16 41.44 -25.43
N LEU A 64 -1.01 41.24 -24.41
CA LEU A 64 -2.06 42.19 -24.04
C LEU A 64 -1.49 43.56 -23.65
N ARG A 65 -0.45 43.59 -22.82
CA ARG A 65 0.24 44.84 -22.45
C ARG A 65 0.79 45.55 -23.68
N THR A 66 1.49 44.83 -24.56
CA THR A 66 2.05 45.39 -25.79
C THR A 66 0.95 45.98 -26.69
N CYS A 67 -0.20 45.31 -26.80
CA CYS A 67 -1.34 45.86 -27.54
C CYS A 67 -1.82 47.20 -26.94
N MET A 68 -1.98 47.27 -25.61
CA MET A 68 -2.39 48.49 -24.92
C MET A 68 -1.37 49.63 -25.05
N GLU A 69 -0.07 49.33 -25.01
CA GLU A 69 1.00 50.33 -25.17
C GLU A 69 0.98 50.95 -26.57
N ILE A 70 0.87 50.12 -27.62
CA ILE A 70 0.80 50.58 -29.02
C ILE A 70 -0.49 51.39 -29.25
N LEU A 71 -1.62 50.94 -28.69
CA LEU A 71 -2.88 51.67 -28.76
C LEU A 71 -2.79 53.05 -28.13
N ARG A 72 -2.20 53.14 -26.92
CA ARG A 72 -1.99 54.41 -26.23
C ARG A 72 -1.07 55.32 -27.03
N GLU A 73 0.01 54.79 -27.60
CA GLU A 73 0.93 55.56 -28.43
C GLU A 73 0.24 56.11 -29.68
N ASN A 74 -0.57 55.30 -30.36
CA ASN A 74 -1.37 55.72 -31.51
C ASN A 74 -2.35 56.85 -31.15
N GLN A 75 -2.98 56.79 -29.97
CA GLN A 75 -3.88 57.84 -29.49
C GLN A 75 -3.15 59.13 -29.11
N MET A 76 -2.03 59.05 -28.39
CA MET A 76 -1.32 60.23 -27.88
C MET A 76 -0.47 60.94 -28.95
N CYS A 77 0.16 60.18 -29.84
CA CYS A 77 1.12 60.68 -30.81
C CYS A 77 0.55 60.76 -32.24
N GLY A 78 -0.72 60.35 -32.43
CA GLY A 78 -1.34 60.27 -33.77
C GLY A 78 -0.65 59.28 -34.71
N THR A 79 0.10 58.32 -34.17
CA THR A 79 0.78 57.29 -34.97
C THR A 79 -0.21 56.21 -35.40
N ASN A 80 0.08 55.51 -36.49
CA ASN A 80 -0.74 54.39 -36.97
C ASN A 80 0.05 53.07 -36.96
N LYS A 81 0.64 52.74 -35.80
CA LYS A 81 1.38 51.49 -35.64
C LYS A 81 0.42 50.31 -35.58
N MET A 82 0.74 49.24 -36.29
CA MET A 82 -0.08 48.02 -36.30
C MET A 82 -0.06 47.36 -34.92
N VAL A 83 -1.25 47.16 -34.34
CA VAL A 83 -1.42 46.50 -33.04
C VAL A 83 -1.46 44.97 -33.24
N PRO A 84 -0.63 44.18 -32.53
CA PRO A 84 -0.47 42.74 -32.77
C PRO A 84 -1.56 41.89 -32.10
N TYR A 85 -2.83 42.15 -32.40
CA TYR A 85 -3.95 41.42 -31.76
C TYR A 85 -3.93 39.91 -32.01
N ARG A 86 -3.28 39.45 -33.09
CA ARG A 86 -3.25 38.03 -33.49
C ARG A 86 -2.31 37.17 -32.66
N ASP A 87 -1.40 37.79 -31.90
CA ASP A 87 -0.33 37.09 -31.18
C ASP A 87 -0.84 36.35 -29.93
N SER A 88 -2.03 36.68 -29.45
CA SER A 88 -2.72 35.95 -28.38
C SER A 88 -4.21 35.80 -28.68
N LYS A 89 -4.80 34.67 -28.28
CA LYS A 89 -6.25 34.45 -28.38
C LYS A 89 -7.05 35.49 -27.60
N VAL A 90 -6.50 35.96 -26.47
CA VAL A 90 -7.13 36.98 -25.62
C VAL A 90 -7.20 38.32 -26.36
N THR A 91 -6.09 38.77 -26.93
CA THR A 91 -6.05 40.04 -27.67
C THR A 91 -6.86 39.99 -28.96
N HIS A 92 -6.93 38.83 -29.61
CA HIS A 92 -7.78 38.64 -30.79
C HIS A 92 -9.26 38.73 -30.42
N LEU A 93 -9.67 38.09 -29.32
CA LEU A 93 -11.05 38.11 -28.83
C LEU A 93 -11.52 39.54 -28.50
N PHE A 94 -10.63 40.36 -27.94
CA PHE A 94 -10.94 41.73 -27.53
C PHE A 94 -10.65 42.80 -28.58
N LYS A 95 -10.19 42.43 -29.78
CA LYS A 95 -9.85 43.36 -30.86
C LYS A 95 -10.95 44.40 -31.11
N ASN A 96 -12.20 43.96 -31.25
CA ASN A 96 -13.32 44.85 -31.59
C ASN A 96 -13.64 45.85 -30.47
N TYR A 97 -13.26 45.54 -29.21
CA TYR A 97 -13.37 46.47 -28.09
C TYR A 97 -12.25 47.51 -28.09
N PHE A 98 -11.05 47.12 -28.52
CA PHE A 98 -9.89 48.00 -28.59
C PHE A 98 -9.93 48.95 -29.78
N ASP A 99 -10.47 48.50 -30.91
CA ASP A 99 -10.60 49.31 -32.14
C ASP A 99 -11.83 50.25 -32.11
N GLY A 100 -12.61 50.26 -31.03
CA GLY A 100 -13.69 51.23 -30.81
C GLY A 100 -15.06 50.89 -31.42
N GLU A 101 -15.27 49.68 -31.94
CA GLU A 101 -16.60 49.22 -32.41
C GLU A 101 -17.55 48.92 -31.24
N ALA A 102 -17.05 48.88 -30.00
CA ALA A 102 -17.84 48.87 -28.77
C ALA A 102 -17.31 49.96 -27.82
N PRO A 103 -18.16 50.80 -27.20
CA PRO A 103 -17.71 51.83 -26.28
C PRO A 103 -17.03 51.17 -25.06
N CYS A 104 -15.70 51.23 -25.07
CA CYS A 104 -14.88 50.84 -23.94
C CYS A 104 -14.77 52.08 -23.04
N TRP A 105 -15.26 51.99 -21.80
CA TRP A 105 -15.18 53.07 -20.79
C TRP A 105 -13.76 53.27 -20.23
N ILE A 106 -12.75 53.17 -21.09
CA ILE A 106 -11.39 53.57 -20.79
C ILE A 106 -11.20 54.92 -21.50
N ASN A 107 -11.74 55.98 -20.85
CA ASN A 107 -11.47 57.39 -21.13
C ASN A 107 -11.64 57.84 -22.60
N GLN A 108 -12.86 57.77 -23.16
CA GLN A 108 -13.18 58.53 -24.37
C GLN A 108 -13.81 59.88 -24.02
N SER A 109 -13.22 60.92 -24.59
CA SER A 109 -13.42 62.35 -24.33
C SER A 109 -14.87 62.82 -24.52
N ASP A 110 -15.29 63.70 -23.60
CA ASP A 110 -16.61 64.32 -23.36
C ASP A 110 -17.34 65.00 -24.54
N SER A 111 -16.84 64.94 -25.78
CA SER A 111 -17.40 65.70 -26.91
C SER A 111 -18.86 65.32 -27.23
N ALA A 112 -19.17 64.02 -27.24
CA ALA A 112 -20.53 63.54 -27.50
C ALA A 112 -21.51 63.88 -26.35
N LEU A 113 -21.05 63.75 -25.11
CA LEU A 113 -21.84 64.09 -23.92
C LEU A 113 -22.09 65.60 -23.81
N MET A 114 -21.09 66.42 -24.13
CA MET A 114 -21.21 67.88 -24.14
C MET A 114 -22.22 68.35 -25.19
N ASN A 115 -22.24 67.75 -26.39
CA ASN A 115 -23.23 68.07 -27.41
C ASN A 115 -24.64 67.69 -26.99
N GLN A 116 -24.81 66.51 -26.38
CA GLN A 116 -26.12 66.06 -25.86
C GLN A 116 -26.59 66.93 -24.67
N LEU A 117 -25.66 67.44 -23.86
CA LEU A 117 -25.95 68.40 -22.78
C LEU A 117 -26.39 69.76 -23.34
N ILE A 118 -25.75 70.22 -24.42
CA ILE A 118 -26.09 71.49 -25.09
C ILE A 118 -27.48 71.39 -25.74
N GLU A 119 -27.82 70.26 -26.36
CA GLU A 119 -29.15 69.99 -26.95
C GLU A 119 -30.28 69.96 -25.91
N SER A 120 -29.99 69.58 -24.67
CA SER A 120 -30.97 69.54 -23.58
C SER A 120 -31.34 70.93 -23.02
N LEU A 121 -30.63 71.99 -23.41
CA LEU A 121 -30.84 73.35 -22.91
C LEU A 121 -31.63 74.22 -23.91
N PRO A 122 -32.65 74.99 -23.48
CA PRO A 122 -33.42 75.87 -24.36
C PRO A 122 -32.52 76.81 -25.17
N ALA A 123 -32.72 76.92 -26.49
CA ALA A 123 -31.91 77.77 -27.36
C ALA A 123 -31.96 79.24 -26.93
N LEU A 124 -30.84 79.96 -27.09
CA LEU A 124 -30.79 81.39 -26.77
C LEU A 124 -31.63 82.17 -27.81
N PRO A 125 -32.47 83.13 -27.37
CA PRO A 125 -33.21 83.97 -28.30
C PRO A 125 -32.24 84.89 -29.06
N PRO A 126 -32.62 85.36 -30.27
CA PRO A 126 -31.88 86.40 -30.98
C PRO A 126 -31.72 87.63 -30.08
N CYS A 127 -30.49 88.11 -29.91
CA CYS A 127 -30.16 89.22 -28.99
C CYS A 127 -29.85 90.53 -29.74
N GLU A 128 -30.34 90.69 -30.96
CA GLU A 128 -30.12 91.90 -31.76
C GLU A 128 -31.09 93.00 -31.34
N LEU A 129 -30.55 94.09 -30.79
CA LEU A 129 -31.30 95.30 -30.47
C LEU A 129 -31.48 96.11 -31.77
N VAL A 130 -32.67 96.01 -32.36
CA VAL A 130 -33.00 96.68 -33.63
C VAL A 130 -33.55 98.10 -33.40
N ASP A 131 -34.06 98.39 -32.21
CA ASP A 131 -34.71 99.65 -31.85
C ASP A 131 -34.33 100.08 -30.41
N PRO A 132 -33.97 101.37 -30.17
CA PRO A 132 -33.83 101.95 -28.83
C PRO A 132 -35.06 101.82 -27.92
N THR A 133 -36.24 101.50 -28.45
CA THR A 133 -37.47 101.27 -27.67
C THR A 133 -37.77 99.80 -27.38
N ASP A 134 -36.83 98.89 -27.66
CA ASP A 134 -36.99 97.45 -27.43
C ASP A 134 -36.84 97.06 -25.95
N ASP A 135 -37.97 97.08 -25.24
CA ASP A 135 -38.07 96.68 -23.83
C ASP A 135 -38.30 95.17 -23.62
N GLN A 136 -38.35 94.35 -24.69
CA GLN A 136 -38.76 92.94 -24.62
C GLN A 136 -37.59 91.94 -24.75
N THR A 137 -36.53 92.31 -25.47
CA THR A 137 -35.37 91.44 -25.70
C THR A 137 -34.64 91.05 -24.41
N LEU A 138 -34.45 91.99 -23.48
CA LEU A 138 -33.81 91.75 -22.18
C LEU A 138 -34.64 90.81 -21.26
N PRO A 139 -35.94 91.06 -21.01
CA PRO A 139 -36.79 90.15 -20.25
C PRO A 139 -36.81 88.72 -20.80
N ARG A 140 -36.90 88.55 -22.12
CA ARG A 140 -36.91 87.23 -22.79
C ARG A 140 -35.59 86.48 -22.59
N LEU A 141 -34.46 87.18 -22.67
CA LEU A 141 -33.15 86.60 -22.40
C LEU A 141 -33.00 86.17 -20.94
N ILE A 142 -33.46 87.00 -19.99
CA ILE A 142 -33.44 86.67 -18.56
C ILE A 142 -34.25 85.39 -18.30
N GLU A 143 -35.47 85.29 -18.83
CA GLU A 143 -36.34 84.11 -18.69
C GLU A 143 -35.66 82.83 -19.21
N VAL A 144 -35.04 82.89 -20.40
CA VAL A 144 -34.33 81.74 -21.00
C VAL A 144 -33.08 81.38 -20.19
N LEU A 145 -32.32 82.36 -19.68
CA LEU A 145 -31.15 82.12 -18.84
C LEU A 145 -31.52 81.50 -17.50
N GLU A 146 -32.60 81.96 -16.86
CA GLU A 146 -33.17 81.37 -15.64
C GLU A 146 -33.61 79.93 -15.87
N GLN A 147 -34.27 79.66 -17.00
CA GLN A 147 -34.71 78.32 -17.35
C GLN A 147 -33.52 77.38 -17.62
N ARG A 148 -32.50 77.85 -18.35
CA ARG A 148 -31.24 77.11 -18.56
C ARG A 148 -30.51 76.86 -17.22
N HIS A 149 -30.55 77.81 -16.29
CA HIS A 149 -29.96 77.66 -14.96
C HIS A 149 -30.69 76.58 -14.14
N ARG A 150 -32.04 76.59 -14.12
CA ARG A 150 -32.86 75.55 -13.47
C ARG A 150 -32.54 74.15 -13.99
N ILE A 151 -32.49 73.97 -15.32
CA ILE A 151 -32.19 72.66 -15.94
C ILE A 151 -30.79 72.19 -15.56
N ARG A 152 -29.77 73.06 -15.63
CA ARG A 152 -28.41 72.72 -15.21
C ARG A 152 -28.34 72.33 -13.72
N GLN A 153 -29.08 73.03 -12.87
CA GLN A 153 -29.10 72.75 -11.44
C GLN A 153 -29.71 71.36 -11.17
N MET A 154 -30.87 71.06 -11.74
CA MET A 154 -31.49 69.74 -11.63
C MET A 154 -30.59 68.60 -12.15
N MET A 155 -29.92 68.80 -13.29
CA MET A 155 -28.97 67.81 -13.81
C MET A 155 -27.76 67.61 -12.89
N THR A 156 -27.22 68.70 -12.34
CA THR A 156 -26.09 68.64 -11.40
C THR A 156 -26.47 67.88 -10.12
N GLU A 157 -27.67 68.12 -9.59
CA GLU A 157 -28.21 67.40 -8.43
C GLU A 157 -28.39 65.90 -8.73
N GLN A 158 -28.86 65.54 -9.92
CA GLN A 158 -28.98 64.13 -10.32
C GLN A 158 -27.64 63.43 -10.50
N VAL A 159 -26.65 64.11 -11.10
CA VAL A 159 -25.29 63.57 -11.28
C VAL A 159 -24.61 63.39 -9.93
N THR A 160 -24.69 64.38 -9.04
CA THR A 160 -24.13 64.29 -7.68
C THR A 160 -24.80 63.18 -6.87
N HIS A 161 -26.14 63.07 -6.92
CA HIS A 161 -26.86 61.99 -6.26
C HIS A 161 -26.47 60.60 -6.78
N THR A 162 -26.27 60.46 -8.09
CA THR A 162 -25.82 59.21 -8.71
C THR A 162 -24.37 58.90 -8.31
N ALA A 163 -23.50 59.90 -8.29
CA ALA A 163 -22.11 59.76 -7.86
C ALA A 163 -22.02 59.31 -6.38
N ASP A 164 -22.85 59.86 -5.51
CA ASP A 164 -22.89 59.46 -4.09
C ASP A 164 -23.38 58.02 -3.90
N LYS A 165 -24.40 57.59 -4.66
CA LYS A 165 -24.83 56.18 -4.68
C LYS A 165 -23.72 55.25 -5.11
N VAL A 166 -23.02 55.60 -6.20
CA VAL A 166 -21.88 54.81 -6.71
C VAL A 166 -20.75 54.76 -5.67
N LYS A 167 -20.45 55.88 -5.02
CA LYS A 167 -19.45 55.96 -3.94
C LYS A 167 -19.81 55.05 -2.76
N PHE A 168 -21.07 55.04 -2.34
CA PHE A 168 -21.53 54.16 -1.25
C PHE A 168 -21.41 52.68 -1.64
N MET A 169 -21.83 52.32 -2.85
CA MET A 169 -21.69 50.95 -3.36
C MET A 169 -20.23 50.50 -3.41
N LEU A 170 -19.32 51.37 -3.87
CA LEU A 170 -17.88 51.09 -3.89
C LEU A 170 -17.32 50.89 -2.48
N GLN A 171 -17.65 51.75 -1.52
CA GLN A 171 -17.20 51.61 -0.14
C GLN A 171 -17.69 50.31 0.53
N GLN A 172 -18.93 49.90 0.23
CA GLN A 172 -19.44 48.61 0.69
C GLN A 172 -18.68 47.45 0.06
N PHE A 173 -18.35 47.55 -1.23
CA PHE A 173 -17.60 46.52 -1.93
C PHE A 173 -16.16 46.39 -1.40
N ASP A 174 -15.48 47.51 -1.17
CA ASP A 174 -14.13 47.55 -0.57
C ASP A 174 -14.13 46.93 0.83
N SER A 175 -15.15 47.25 1.65
CA SER A 175 -15.29 46.67 2.99
C SER A 175 -15.46 45.14 2.92
N GLN A 176 -16.26 44.65 1.96
CA GLN A 176 -16.40 43.21 1.74
C GLN A 176 -15.10 42.57 1.25
N MET A 177 -14.37 43.22 0.34
CA MET A 177 -13.08 42.71 -0.16
C MET A 177 -12.05 42.61 0.96
N ASN A 178 -11.92 43.63 1.80
CA ASN A 178 -11.00 43.61 2.95
C ASN A 178 -11.31 42.47 3.94
N SER A 179 -12.59 42.20 4.18
CA SER A 179 -12.99 41.08 5.05
C SER A 179 -12.60 39.72 4.45
N LYS A 180 -12.74 39.57 3.12
CA LYS A 180 -12.35 38.36 2.39
C LYS A 180 -10.84 38.20 2.34
N ASP A 181 -10.08 39.27 2.14
CA ASP A 181 -8.61 39.24 2.17
C ASP A 181 -8.08 38.80 3.53
N THR A 182 -8.68 39.32 4.61
CA THR A 182 -8.32 38.91 5.97
C THR A 182 -8.61 37.42 6.21
N PHE A 183 -9.76 36.93 5.71
CA PHE A 183 -10.12 35.51 5.78
C PHE A 183 -9.15 34.62 4.98
N VAL A 184 -8.80 35.02 3.76
CA VAL A 184 -7.83 34.30 2.92
C VAL A 184 -6.47 34.25 3.61
N HIS A 185 -6.04 35.36 4.23
CA HIS A 185 -4.78 35.41 4.96
C HIS A 185 -4.75 34.44 6.15
N ASP A 186 -5.82 34.39 6.95
CA ASP A 186 -5.97 33.45 8.06
C ASP A 186 -5.95 31.98 7.59
N GLN A 187 -6.67 31.68 6.50
CA GLN A 187 -6.65 30.34 5.90
C GLN A 187 -5.26 29.96 5.39
N GLN A 188 -4.53 30.90 4.77
CA GLN A 188 -3.18 30.65 4.29
C GLN A 188 -2.21 30.36 5.44
N SER A 189 -2.36 31.05 6.58
CA SER A 189 -1.56 30.79 7.78
C SER A 189 -1.80 29.37 8.31
N LYS A 190 -3.07 28.96 8.41
CA LYS A 190 -3.44 27.59 8.82
C LYS A 190 -2.94 26.54 7.83
N LEU A 191 -2.98 26.82 6.53
CA LEU A 191 -2.47 25.92 5.51
C LEU A 191 -0.96 25.73 5.64
N ASN A 192 -0.20 26.80 5.85
CA ASN A 192 1.24 26.74 6.05
C ASN A 192 1.62 25.92 7.30
N GLU A 193 0.84 26.01 8.38
CA GLU A 193 1.04 25.19 9.58
C GLU A 193 0.80 23.70 9.29
N LYS A 194 -0.27 23.38 8.56
CA LYS A 194 -0.54 21.99 8.11
C LYS A 194 0.57 21.47 7.19
N GLU A 195 1.09 22.29 6.28
CA GLU A 195 2.22 21.90 5.41
C GLU A 195 3.47 21.53 6.22
N LYS A 196 3.79 22.28 7.29
CA LYS A 196 4.90 21.94 8.20
C LYS A 196 4.68 20.60 8.90
N VAL A 197 3.46 20.34 9.37
CA VAL A 197 3.11 19.06 10.00
C VAL A 197 3.26 17.91 9.01
N ILE A 198 2.77 18.08 7.78
CA ILE A 198 2.89 17.08 6.70
C ILE A 198 4.36 16.80 6.40
N LEU A 199 5.20 17.85 6.32
CA LEU A 199 6.63 17.68 6.07
C LEU A 199 7.31 16.87 7.18
N ASN A 200 7.04 17.21 8.45
CA ASN A 200 7.59 16.47 9.59
C ASN A 200 7.13 15.00 9.57
N GLN A 201 5.83 14.76 9.37
CA GLN A 201 5.29 13.39 9.26
C GLN A 201 5.94 12.61 8.12
N LYS A 202 6.17 13.25 6.96
CA LYS A 202 6.84 12.62 5.82
C LYS A 202 8.26 12.17 6.17
N THR A 203 9.03 13.00 6.87
CA THR A 203 10.40 12.61 7.29
C THR A 203 10.40 11.46 8.29
N GLU A 204 9.41 11.42 9.19
CA GLU A 204 9.28 10.34 10.17
C GLU A 204 8.85 9.02 9.52
N ILE A 205 7.94 9.06 8.54
CA ILE A 205 7.55 7.91 7.73
C ILE A 205 8.79 7.34 7.01
N GLU A 206 9.58 8.18 6.34
CA GLU A 206 10.78 7.72 5.63
C GLU A 206 11.79 7.07 6.59
N ARG A 207 11.93 7.60 7.81
CA ARG A 207 12.77 7.02 8.87
C ARG A 207 12.26 5.65 9.32
N LEU A 208 10.95 5.49 9.46
CA LEU A 208 10.31 4.23 9.85
C LEU A 208 10.40 3.19 8.73
N GLU A 209 10.20 3.58 7.47
CA GLU A 209 10.34 2.70 6.31
C GLU A 209 11.75 2.11 6.20
N LYS A 210 12.81 2.92 6.42
CA LYS A 210 14.19 2.43 6.44
C LYS A 210 14.42 1.39 7.54
N LYS A 211 13.82 1.59 8.72
CA LYS A 211 13.88 0.62 9.83
C LYS A 211 13.10 -0.65 9.48
N SER A 212 11.91 -0.54 8.88
CA SER A 212 11.11 -1.70 8.44
C SER A 212 11.90 -2.59 7.49
N LYS A 213 12.48 -2.02 6.43
CA LYS A 213 13.30 -2.76 5.46
C LYS A 213 14.48 -3.49 6.11
N THR A 214 15.11 -2.86 7.09
CA THR A 214 16.23 -3.47 7.83
C THR A 214 15.76 -4.66 8.68
N LEU A 215 14.60 -4.55 9.32
CA LEU A 215 14.02 -5.63 10.12
C LEU A 215 13.54 -6.78 9.24
N GLU A 216 12.91 -6.48 8.10
CA GLU A 216 12.52 -7.47 7.10
C GLU A 216 13.73 -8.29 6.62
N TYR A 217 14.85 -7.63 6.31
CA TYR A 217 16.09 -8.32 5.94
C TYR A 217 16.63 -9.22 7.05
N LYS A 218 16.56 -8.77 8.32
CA LYS A 218 16.96 -9.60 9.47
C LYS A 218 16.05 -10.82 9.64
N ILE A 219 14.74 -10.65 9.43
CA ILE A 219 13.77 -11.76 9.50
C ILE A 219 14.10 -12.80 8.42
N ASP A 220 14.37 -12.38 7.19
CA ASP A 220 14.73 -13.30 6.09
C ASP A 220 15.99 -14.13 6.41
N ILE A 221 17.04 -13.49 6.95
CA ILE A 221 18.25 -14.21 7.39
C ILE A 221 17.93 -15.23 8.48
N LEU A 222 17.17 -14.82 9.50
CA LEU A 222 16.82 -15.69 10.63
C LEU A 222 15.96 -16.87 10.18
N GLN A 223 15.04 -16.66 9.23
CA GLN A 223 14.22 -17.72 8.65
C GLN A 223 15.09 -18.75 7.91
N LYS A 224 15.96 -18.29 7.00
CA LYS A 224 16.90 -19.18 6.28
C LYS A 224 17.80 -19.97 7.23
N THR A 225 18.29 -19.31 8.27
CA THR A 225 19.14 -19.95 9.29
C THR A 225 18.36 -21.01 10.07
N THR A 226 17.10 -20.74 10.41
CA THR A 226 16.23 -21.69 11.12
C THR A 226 15.93 -22.90 10.24
N GLU A 227 15.61 -22.69 8.96
CA GLU A 227 15.37 -23.77 7.99
C GLU A 227 16.58 -24.70 7.85
N MET A 228 17.79 -24.14 7.79
CA MET A 228 19.05 -24.90 7.76
C MET A 228 19.21 -25.76 9.02
N TYR A 229 19.04 -25.18 10.22
CA TYR A 229 19.12 -25.94 11.47
C TYR A 229 18.04 -27.02 11.59
N GLU A 230 16.83 -26.77 11.09
CA GLU A 230 15.79 -27.79 11.06
C GLU A 230 16.13 -28.95 10.13
N GLN A 231 16.74 -28.65 8.96
CA GLN A 231 17.20 -29.68 8.04
C GLN A 231 18.33 -30.52 8.64
N ASP A 232 19.30 -29.88 9.29
CA ASP A 232 20.39 -30.58 9.98
C ASP A 232 19.85 -31.47 11.11
N LYS A 233 18.91 -30.94 11.90
CA LYS A 233 18.24 -31.71 12.96
C LYS A 233 17.54 -32.96 12.38
N ARG A 234 16.79 -32.81 11.29
CA ARG A 234 16.13 -33.95 10.61
C ARG A 234 17.14 -34.98 10.13
N SER A 235 18.26 -34.53 9.57
CA SER A 235 19.32 -35.41 9.06
C SER A 235 20.00 -36.20 10.19
N LEU A 236 20.33 -35.52 11.29
CA LEU A 236 20.90 -36.15 12.48
C LEU A 236 19.94 -37.15 13.13
N GLN A 237 18.63 -36.86 13.15
CA GLN A 237 17.63 -37.79 13.65
C GLN A 237 17.56 -39.06 12.80
N GLN A 238 17.62 -38.95 11.46
CA GLN A 238 17.66 -40.12 10.58
C GLN A 238 18.93 -40.95 10.78
N GLU A 239 20.09 -40.30 10.96
CA GLU A 239 21.34 -40.99 11.23
C GLU A 239 21.29 -41.74 12.57
N LEU A 240 20.76 -41.10 13.61
CA LEU A 240 20.58 -41.71 14.93
C LEU A 240 19.65 -42.93 14.86
N GLU A 241 18.49 -42.80 14.21
CA GLU A 241 17.56 -43.92 14.00
C GLU A 241 18.23 -45.06 13.22
N GLY A 242 19.05 -44.74 12.22
CA GLY A 242 19.85 -45.72 11.48
C GLY A 242 20.85 -46.47 12.38
N GLN A 243 21.57 -45.75 13.24
CA GLN A 243 22.51 -46.33 14.20
C GLN A 243 21.80 -47.20 15.24
N GLU A 244 20.65 -46.75 15.76
CA GLU A 244 19.83 -47.52 16.71
C GLU A 244 19.36 -48.83 16.09
N GLN A 245 18.87 -48.82 14.85
CA GLN A 245 18.46 -50.04 14.13
C GLN A 245 19.63 -51.01 13.93
N MET A 246 20.81 -50.50 13.58
CA MET A 246 22.02 -51.32 13.42
C MET A 246 22.46 -51.94 14.76
N LEU A 247 22.47 -51.15 15.83
CA LEU A 247 22.77 -51.63 17.18
C LEU A 247 21.77 -52.70 17.62
N GLN A 248 20.49 -52.51 17.34
CA GLN A 248 19.45 -53.46 17.70
C GLN A 248 19.57 -54.79 16.93
N LYS A 249 19.95 -54.74 15.65
CA LYS A 249 20.32 -55.95 14.89
C LYS A 249 21.52 -56.67 15.53
N GLU A 250 22.61 -55.96 15.79
CA GLU A 250 23.82 -56.52 16.40
C GLU A 250 23.52 -57.17 17.77
N LEU A 251 22.74 -56.51 18.63
CA LEU A 251 22.32 -57.06 19.92
C LEU A 251 21.47 -58.32 19.76
N SER A 252 20.57 -58.35 18.77
CA SER A 252 19.75 -59.53 18.50
C SER A 252 20.58 -60.73 18.00
N GLU A 253 21.56 -60.47 17.13
CA GLU A 253 22.48 -61.48 16.61
C GLU A 253 23.42 -62.00 17.69
N ARG A 254 23.96 -61.10 18.51
CA ARG A 254 24.77 -61.44 19.68
C ARG A 254 24.00 -62.33 20.66
N ARG A 255 22.75 -61.98 21.00
CA ARG A 255 21.90 -62.80 21.87
C ARG A 255 21.65 -64.19 21.27
N ARG A 256 21.42 -64.27 19.95
CA ARG A 256 21.24 -65.55 19.26
C ARG A 256 22.52 -66.40 19.26
N MET A 257 23.69 -65.78 19.07
CA MET A 257 24.99 -66.45 19.18
C MET A 257 25.24 -66.97 20.58
N GLU A 258 25.00 -66.15 21.60
CA GLU A 258 25.15 -66.51 23.01
C GLU A 258 24.25 -67.69 23.38
N GLN A 259 22.98 -67.71 22.97
CA GLN A 259 22.08 -68.84 23.18
C GLN A 259 22.60 -70.13 22.53
N ARG A 260 23.09 -70.06 21.28
CA ARG A 260 23.68 -71.23 20.61
C ARG A 260 24.91 -71.74 21.35
N MET A 261 25.80 -70.83 21.75
CA MET A 261 27.02 -71.18 22.48
C MET A 261 26.68 -71.79 23.83
N GLN A 262 25.71 -71.24 24.56
CA GLN A 262 25.23 -71.80 25.82
C GLN A 262 24.70 -73.22 25.63
N GLY A 263 23.92 -73.46 24.57
CA GLY A 263 23.46 -74.80 24.20
C GLY A 263 24.60 -75.79 23.97
N VAL A 264 25.63 -75.38 23.21
CA VAL A 264 26.82 -76.21 22.98
C VAL A 264 27.57 -76.49 24.28
N VAL A 265 27.71 -75.49 25.15
CA VAL A 265 28.36 -75.64 26.46
C VAL A 265 27.58 -76.62 27.34
N THR A 266 26.25 -76.50 27.41
CA THR A 266 25.40 -77.42 28.19
C THR A 266 25.44 -78.84 27.66
N ASP A 267 25.38 -79.02 26.34
CA ASP A 267 25.46 -80.34 25.71
C ASP A 267 26.81 -81.00 25.96
N THR A 268 27.89 -80.21 25.87
CA THR A 268 29.25 -80.69 26.14
C THR A 268 29.43 -81.06 27.60
N LYS A 269 28.92 -80.23 28.52
CA LYS A 269 28.91 -80.52 29.97
C LYS A 269 28.17 -81.84 30.26
N LEU A 270 26.97 -82.01 29.73
CA LEU A 270 26.17 -83.23 29.94
C LEU A 270 26.86 -84.48 29.38
N LYS A 271 27.52 -84.39 28.21
CA LYS A 271 28.31 -85.49 27.65
C LYS A 271 29.46 -85.89 28.58
N TRP A 272 30.17 -84.92 29.14
CA TRP A 272 31.26 -85.17 30.09
C TRP A 272 30.78 -85.74 31.42
N GLU A 273 29.64 -85.26 31.94
CA GLU A 273 29.02 -85.82 33.14
C GLU A 273 28.65 -87.29 32.95
N LYS A 274 27.98 -87.62 31.83
CA LYS A 274 27.65 -89.02 31.48
C LYS A 274 28.90 -89.88 31.32
N GLU A 275 29.95 -89.37 30.68
CA GLU A 275 31.22 -90.10 30.52
C GLU A 275 31.94 -90.29 31.86
N CYS A 276 31.91 -89.29 32.75
CA CYS A 276 32.43 -89.38 34.11
C CYS A 276 31.69 -90.45 34.92
N GLU A 277 30.35 -90.39 34.93
CA GLU A 277 29.50 -91.37 35.59
C GLU A 277 29.73 -92.78 35.06
N ARG A 278 29.82 -92.94 33.73
CA ARG A 278 30.15 -94.22 33.09
C ARG A 278 31.50 -94.75 33.57
N ARG A 279 32.52 -93.90 33.71
CA ARG A 279 33.85 -94.31 34.22
C ARG A 279 33.81 -94.68 35.70
N VAL A 280 33.09 -93.93 36.52
CA VAL A 280 32.89 -94.24 37.95
C VAL A 280 32.18 -95.58 38.10
N ASN A 281 31.06 -95.79 37.41
CA ASN A 281 30.31 -97.05 37.42
C ASN A 281 31.16 -98.23 36.92
N ALA A 282 31.94 -98.05 35.86
CA ALA A 282 32.86 -99.07 35.38
C ALA A 282 33.93 -99.44 36.43
N LYS A 283 34.50 -98.44 37.12
CA LYS A 283 35.46 -98.65 38.20
C LYS A 283 34.85 -99.33 39.43
N GLN A 284 33.63 -98.95 39.79
CA GLN A 284 32.91 -99.56 40.92
C GLN A 284 32.54 -101.02 40.64
N LEU A 285 32.12 -101.34 39.41
CA LEU A 285 31.86 -102.71 38.99
C LEU A 285 33.16 -103.54 38.94
N GLU A 286 34.27 -102.97 38.46
CA GLU A 286 35.59 -103.61 38.50
C GLU A 286 35.97 -103.96 39.96
N MET A 287 35.74 -103.05 40.90
CA MET A 287 35.98 -103.26 42.32
C MET A 287 35.06 -104.33 42.93
N GLN A 288 33.76 -104.29 42.64
CA GLN A 288 32.80 -105.30 43.07
C GLN A 288 33.17 -106.69 42.54
N ASN A 289 33.55 -106.80 41.26
CA ASN A 289 34.02 -108.06 40.69
C ASN A 289 35.28 -108.57 41.41
N LYS A 290 36.24 -107.68 41.73
CA LYS A 290 37.43 -108.05 42.50
C LYS A 290 37.08 -108.54 43.92
N LEU A 291 36.15 -107.87 44.60
CA LEU A 291 35.65 -108.28 45.91
C LEU A 291 34.94 -109.63 45.83
N TRP A 292 34.05 -109.81 44.86
CA TRP A 292 33.34 -111.07 44.63
C TRP A 292 34.31 -112.24 44.39
N VAL A 293 35.32 -112.05 43.54
CA VAL A 293 36.36 -113.08 43.32
C VAL A 293 37.13 -113.38 44.62
N LYS A 294 37.42 -112.37 45.44
CA LYS A 294 38.04 -112.59 46.76
C LYS A 294 37.13 -113.39 47.69
N ASP A 295 35.84 -113.05 47.76
CA ASP A 295 34.84 -113.75 48.57
C ASP A 295 34.63 -115.19 48.09
N GLU A 296 34.61 -115.42 46.78
CA GLU A 296 34.50 -116.76 46.20
C GLU A 296 35.74 -117.59 46.49
N LYS A 297 36.95 -117.01 46.38
CA LYS A 297 38.19 -117.66 46.82
C LYS A 297 38.19 -117.95 48.33
N LEU A 298 37.65 -117.03 49.15
CA LEU A 298 37.47 -117.23 50.59
C LEU A 298 36.47 -118.36 50.89
N LYS A 299 35.38 -118.47 50.13
CA LYS A 299 34.43 -119.58 50.22
C LYS A 299 35.06 -120.90 49.83
N GLN A 300 35.83 -120.95 48.75
CA GLN A 300 36.58 -122.15 48.35
C GLN A 300 37.59 -122.56 49.42
N LEU A 301 38.34 -121.61 49.99
CA LEU A 301 39.23 -121.87 51.13
C LEU A 301 38.45 -122.40 52.34
N LYS A 302 37.28 -121.83 52.66
CA LYS A 302 36.41 -122.33 53.73
C LYS A 302 35.89 -123.74 53.44
N ALA A 303 35.49 -124.05 52.20
CA ALA A 303 35.01 -125.36 51.78
C ALA A 303 36.09 -126.44 51.98
N ILE A 304 37.33 -126.15 51.59
CA ILE A 304 38.50 -127.02 51.83
C ILE A 304 38.75 -127.20 53.34
N VAL A 305 38.57 -126.15 54.14
CA VAL A 305 38.69 -126.22 55.62
C VAL A 305 37.55 -127.04 56.24
N THR A 306 36.32 -126.99 55.70
CA THR A 306 35.19 -127.84 56.15
C THR A 306 35.22 -129.26 55.62
N GLU A 307 35.84 -129.55 54.47
CA GLU A 307 36.05 -130.92 53.98
C GLU A 307 37.05 -131.71 54.85
N ASN A 308 37.83 -131.03 55.69
CA ASN A 308 38.60 -131.65 56.78
C ASN A 308 37.78 -131.90 58.08
N SER A 309 36.46 -131.70 58.05
CA SER A 309 35.55 -132.02 59.14
C SER A 309 34.18 -132.46 58.60
N SER A 310 34.03 -133.77 58.44
CA SER A 310 32.80 -134.57 58.17
C SER A 310 32.31 -134.66 56.72
N GLY A 311 32.04 -135.90 56.28
CA GLY A 311 31.61 -136.27 54.93
C GLY A 311 30.11 -136.47 54.74
N GLY A 312 29.70 -136.60 53.47
CA GLY A 312 28.39 -137.10 53.05
C GLY A 312 27.54 -136.12 52.24
N SER A 313 27.39 -136.42 50.94
CA SER A 313 26.75 -135.69 49.82
C SER A 313 25.24 -135.39 49.87
N PHE A 314 24.78 -134.27 49.26
CA PHE A 314 24.07 -134.15 47.96
C PHE A 314 23.87 -132.65 47.56
N PRO A 315 23.76 -132.24 46.26
CA PRO A 315 24.03 -130.88 45.76
C PRO A 315 22.75 -130.12 45.24
N PRO A 316 22.82 -128.98 44.49
CA PRO A 316 22.67 -127.60 45.00
C PRO A 316 21.57 -126.74 44.28
N GLU A 317 21.38 -125.48 44.68
CA GLU A 317 20.85 -124.42 43.79
C GLU A 317 21.82 -123.20 43.81
N PRO A 318 22.29 -122.68 42.64
CA PRO A 318 23.23 -121.57 42.59
C PRO A 318 22.52 -120.21 42.69
N PRO A 319 23.07 -119.22 43.41
CA PRO A 319 22.60 -117.84 43.30
C PRO A 319 22.98 -117.25 41.94
N LYS A 320 22.02 -116.62 41.27
CA LYS A 320 22.19 -115.98 39.96
C LYS A 320 23.23 -114.86 40.01
N LYS A 321 24.12 -114.87 39.02
CA LYS A 321 25.05 -113.78 38.70
C LYS A 321 24.25 -112.49 38.48
N PRO A 322 24.68 -111.32 39.00
CA PRO A 322 24.00 -110.08 38.68
C PRO A 322 24.11 -109.79 37.17
N GLU A 323 22.95 -109.70 36.52
CA GLU A 323 22.82 -109.38 35.10
C GLU A 323 22.98 -107.89 34.85
N ARG A 324 23.50 -107.57 33.65
CA ARG A 324 23.71 -106.21 33.17
C ARG A 324 22.35 -105.60 32.79
N PRO A 325 22.01 -104.37 33.20
CA PRO A 325 20.80 -103.71 32.72
C PRO A 325 20.85 -103.55 31.20
N SER A 326 19.78 -103.96 30.54
CA SER A 326 19.55 -103.78 29.11
C SER A 326 19.48 -102.29 28.78
N ARG A 327 20.21 -101.91 27.73
CA ARG A 327 20.26 -100.54 27.21
C ARG A 327 18.97 -100.24 26.47
N GLU A 328 17.94 -99.79 27.18
CA GLU A 328 16.73 -99.26 26.54
C GLU A 328 17.06 -98.02 25.72
N ARG A 329 16.50 -98.04 24.51
CA ARG A 329 16.73 -97.09 23.43
C ARG A 329 15.71 -95.97 23.60
N ASP A 330 16.14 -94.83 24.10
CA ASP A 330 15.31 -93.61 24.11
C ASP A 330 15.05 -93.16 22.66
N HIS A 331 13.87 -93.53 22.15
CA HIS A 331 13.27 -92.90 20.99
C HIS A 331 12.78 -91.51 21.38
N ASN A 332 13.55 -90.48 21.02
CA ASN A 332 13.06 -89.11 21.09
C ASN A 332 12.22 -88.82 19.82
N MET A 333 10.91 -88.66 20.01
CA MET A 333 9.96 -88.18 19.00
C MET A 333 10.28 -86.72 18.60
N PRO A 334 10.20 -86.33 17.32
CA PRO A 334 10.43 -84.96 16.91
C PRO A 334 9.25 -84.06 17.32
N GLN A 335 9.50 -83.08 18.19
CA GLN A 335 8.53 -82.02 18.48
C GLN A 335 8.38 -81.09 17.26
N LYS A 336 7.11 -80.78 16.97
CA LYS A 336 6.59 -79.99 15.85
C LYS A 336 7.24 -78.60 15.79
N ARG A 337 7.62 -78.18 14.58
CA ARG A 337 7.94 -76.79 14.24
C ARG A 337 6.71 -75.91 14.47
N SER A 338 6.82 -74.93 15.36
CA SER A 338 5.86 -73.82 15.48
C SER A 338 6.11 -72.81 14.34
N ALA A 339 5.02 -72.41 13.70
CA ALA A 339 4.96 -71.55 12.52
C ALA A 339 5.52 -70.14 12.76
N SER A 340 6.08 -69.55 11.69
CA SER A 340 6.41 -68.12 11.60
C SER A 340 5.15 -67.26 11.63
N PRO A 341 5.13 -66.07 12.26
CA PRO A 341 4.06 -65.12 12.06
C PRO A 341 4.20 -64.43 10.69
N THR A 342 3.06 -64.33 10.02
CA THR A 342 2.80 -63.71 8.73
C THR A 342 3.11 -62.21 8.74
N ALA A 343 3.64 -61.71 7.63
CA ALA A 343 3.81 -60.29 7.35
C ALA A 343 2.47 -59.61 7.03
N LEU A 344 2.41 -58.31 7.36
CA LEU A 344 1.66 -57.18 6.74
C LEU A 344 0.74 -56.42 7.71
N PRO A 345 0.44 -55.13 7.45
CA PRO A 345 1.04 -54.20 6.49
C PRO A 345 2.05 -53.22 7.11
#